data_AF-A0A8T5LMP9-F1
#
_entry.id   AF-A0A8T5LMP9-F1
#
_cell.length_a   1.000
_cell.length_b   1.000
_cell.length_c   1.000
_cell.angle_alpha   90.00
_cell.angle_beta   90.00
_cell.angle_gamma   90.00
#
_symmetry.space_group_name_H-M   'P 1'
#
loop_
_entity.id
_entity.type
_entity.pdbx_description
1 polymer ?
#
loop_
_entity_poly.entity_id
_entity_poly.type
_entity_poly.pdbx_seq_one_letter_code
_entity_poly.pdbx_strand_id
1 'polypeptide(L)'
;MASIVTKNVKGKEYIYLVDSLRKGNKVIQKTIKYIGAKRPVLKEEFDCMNLSYKNQDWILNNYNNQLSYQDHQNMKDISDKYNEYLKSLDKISREKEKERFLSIFISNSNAIEGSTLTVKETFNYLFNDIAPKDHSKKELFMASNLLNAWNYLEKNCKKFPTDKDLFELHRLVNLNVEDEVTLGKYKKVQNYIGDVHTSSYLFVKEKMKKLFFWIKKSYKQVNDFEVAFQSHAQFEIIHPFVDGNGRVGRLLLNWLLIMKSLMPLA
;
A
#
# COMPACT_ATOMS: atom_id res chain seq x y z
N MET A 1 -28.72 2.57 -5.39
CA MET A 1 -27.87 2.07 -4.29
C MET A 1 -27.83 0.57 -4.45
N ALA A 2 -26.66 -0.07 -4.35
CA ALA A 2 -26.57 -1.49 -4.60
C ALA A 2 -27.24 -2.28 -3.46
N SER A 3 -27.77 -3.44 -3.79
CA SER A 3 -28.39 -4.38 -2.85
C SER A 3 -27.79 -5.78 -3.00
N ILE A 4 -27.94 -6.60 -1.97
CA ILE A 4 -27.58 -8.02 -2.04
C ILE A 4 -28.82 -8.80 -2.43
N VAL A 5 -28.68 -9.67 -3.43
CA VAL A 5 -29.73 -10.63 -3.82
C VAL A 5 -29.19 -12.04 -3.78
N THR A 6 -30.05 -12.98 -3.40
CA THR A 6 -29.76 -14.41 -3.46
C THR A 6 -30.33 -14.99 -4.75
N LYS A 7 -29.54 -15.79 -5.48
CA LYS A 7 -29.99 -16.54 -6.65
C LYS A 7 -29.73 -18.03 -6.44
N ASN A 8 -30.69 -18.86 -6.85
CA ASN A 8 -30.52 -20.31 -6.87
C ASN A 8 -29.95 -20.75 -8.22
N VAL A 9 -28.85 -21.50 -8.22
CA VAL A 9 -28.22 -22.07 -9.40
C VAL A 9 -27.98 -23.55 -9.14
N LYS A 10 -28.71 -24.42 -9.86
CA LYS A 10 -28.63 -25.88 -9.73
C LYS A 10 -28.78 -26.37 -8.28
N GLY A 11 -29.73 -25.80 -7.53
CA GLY A 11 -30.01 -26.18 -6.15
C GLY A 11 -29.08 -25.56 -5.10
N LYS A 12 -28.09 -24.75 -5.51
CA LYS A 12 -27.20 -24.02 -4.60
C LYS A 12 -27.53 -22.54 -4.58
N GLU A 13 -27.53 -21.94 -3.40
CA GLU A 13 -27.81 -20.50 -3.23
C GLU A 13 -26.51 -19.68 -3.22
N TYR A 14 -26.53 -18.59 -3.97
CA TYR A 14 -25.41 -17.69 -4.16
C TYR A 14 -25.84 -16.23 -3.98
N ILE A 15 -24.97 -15.41 -3.40
CA ILE A 15 -25.23 -13.99 -3.17
C ILE A 15 -24.47 -13.11 -4.16
N TYR A 16 -25.16 -12.07 -4.62
CA TYR A 16 -24.67 -11.12 -5.62
C TYR A 16 -24.93 -9.70 -5.16
N LEU A 17 -23.99 -8.81 -5.43
CA LEU A 17 -24.20 -7.36 -5.36
C LEU A 17 -24.84 -6.91 -6.68
N VAL A 18 -26.01 -6.29 -6.63
CA VAL A 18 -26.75 -5.84 -7.81
C VAL A 18 -27.14 -4.37 -7.71
N ASP A 19 -27.21 -3.71 -8.85
CA ASP A 19 -27.86 -2.39 -8.97
C ASP A 19 -29.26 -2.57 -9.56
N SER A 20 -30.26 -1.98 -8.92
CA SER A 20 -31.65 -2.07 -9.38
C SER A 20 -32.02 -0.78 -10.10
N LEU A 21 -32.25 -0.88 -11.40
CA LEU A 21 -32.59 0.24 -12.27
C LEU A 21 -34.05 0.14 -12.69
N ARG A 22 -34.80 1.24 -12.56
CA ARG A 22 -36.20 1.31 -13.01
C ARG A 22 -36.23 1.79 -14.46
N LYS A 23 -36.84 0.99 -15.35
CA LYS A 23 -37.07 1.34 -16.75
C LYS A 23 -38.57 1.27 -17.03
N GLY A 24 -39.25 2.42 -16.92
CA GLY A 24 -40.71 2.50 -16.91
C GLY A 24 -41.31 1.74 -15.71
N ASN A 25 -42.21 0.79 -16.00
CA ASN A 25 -42.84 -0.04 -14.97
C ASN A 25 -42.05 -1.31 -14.59
N LYS A 26 -40.89 -1.56 -15.22
CA LYS A 26 -40.06 -2.74 -14.95
C LYS A 26 -38.84 -2.37 -14.11
N VAL A 27 -38.50 -3.21 -13.13
CA VAL A 27 -37.23 -3.15 -12.40
C VAL A 27 -36.27 -4.14 -13.05
N ILE A 28 -35.10 -3.66 -13.45
CA ILE A 28 -34.01 -4.44 -14.04
C ILE A 28 -32.87 -4.51 -13.03
N GLN A 29 -32.42 -5.73 -12.71
CA GLN A 29 -31.28 -5.95 -11.83
C GLN A 29 -30.01 -6.18 -12.66
N LYS A 30 -29.06 -5.24 -12.57
CA LYS A 30 -27.73 -5.40 -13.15
C LYS A 30 -26.80 -6.03 -12.11
N THR A 31 -26.20 -7.16 -12.44
CA THR A 31 -25.20 -7.79 -11.55
C THR A 31 -23.92 -6.98 -11.57
N ILE A 32 -23.46 -6.55 -10.40
CA ILE A 32 -22.21 -5.80 -10.22
C ILE A 32 -21.07 -6.78 -9.89
N LYS A 33 -21.26 -7.58 -8.83
CA LYS A 33 -20.27 -8.56 -8.35
C LYS A 33 -20.95 -9.85 -7.90
N TYR A 34 -20.29 -10.97 -8.15
CA TYR A 34 -20.54 -12.22 -7.43
C TYR A 34 -19.81 -12.15 -6.09
N ILE A 35 -20.53 -12.41 -4.99
CA ILE A 35 -19.95 -12.34 -3.64
C ILE A 35 -19.50 -13.74 -3.19
N GLY A 36 -20.31 -14.77 -3.43
CA GLY A 36 -20.02 -16.14 -3.00
C GLY A 36 -21.26 -17.00 -2.80
N ALA A 37 -21.07 -18.15 -2.16
CA ALA A 37 -22.17 -18.95 -1.60
C ALA A 37 -22.94 -18.14 -0.56
N LYS A 38 -24.23 -18.43 -0.39
CA LYS A 38 -25.08 -17.76 0.60
C LYS A 38 -24.46 -17.88 2.00
N ARG A 39 -24.28 -16.73 2.64
CA ARG A 39 -23.78 -16.58 4.01
C ARG A 39 -24.31 -15.28 4.60
N PRO A 40 -24.24 -15.10 5.94
CA PRO A 40 -24.40 -13.79 6.53
C PRO A 40 -23.41 -12.78 5.95
N VAL A 41 -23.90 -11.57 5.67
CA VAL A 41 -23.08 -10.42 5.28
C VAL A 41 -23.33 -9.34 6.32
N LEU A 42 -22.26 -8.93 7.00
CA LEU A 42 -22.33 -7.90 8.03
C LEU A 42 -22.68 -6.54 7.41
N LYS A 43 -23.26 -5.65 8.21
CA LYS A 43 -23.69 -4.34 7.75
C LYS A 43 -22.50 -3.52 7.24
N GLU A 44 -21.40 -3.56 7.97
CA GLU A 44 -20.12 -2.90 7.69
C GLU A 44 -19.50 -3.43 6.39
N GLU A 45 -19.57 -4.75 6.18
CA GLU A 45 -19.09 -5.40 4.97
C GLU A 45 -19.89 -4.93 3.74
N PHE A 46 -21.22 -4.89 3.87
CA PHE A 46 -22.11 -4.39 2.83
C PHE A 46 -21.90 -2.90 2.54
N ASP A 47 -21.62 -2.10 3.57
CA ASP A 47 -21.35 -0.67 3.43
C ASP A 47 -20.03 -0.44 2.69
N CYS A 48 -18.98 -1.23 2.99
CA CYS A 48 -17.74 -1.24 2.22
C CYS A 48 -17.96 -1.60 0.74
N MET A 49 -18.83 -2.57 0.43
CA MET A 49 -19.20 -2.92 -0.94
C MET A 49 -19.90 -1.76 -1.65
N ASN A 50 -20.87 -1.13 -0.99
CA ASN A 50 -21.61 0.00 -1.54
C ASN A 50 -20.72 1.23 -1.78
N LEU A 51 -19.89 1.59 -0.80
CA LEU A 51 -18.94 2.69 -0.91
C LEU A 51 -17.95 2.44 -2.04
N SER A 52 -17.40 1.23 -2.13
CA SER A 52 -16.47 0.86 -3.20
C SER A 52 -17.09 0.93 -4.59
N TYR A 53 -18.37 0.54 -4.70
CA TYR A 53 -19.11 0.60 -5.96
C TYR A 53 -19.48 2.03 -6.37
N LYS A 54 -19.93 2.87 -5.43
CA LYS A 54 -20.27 4.27 -5.71
C LYS A 54 -19.02 5.09 -6.07
N ASN A 55 -17.93 4.85 -5.35
CA ASN A 55 -16.68 5.59 -5.47
C ASN A 55 -15.71 4.89 -6.43
N GLN A 56 -16.17 4.58 -7.65
CA GLN A 56 -15.35 3.89 -8.64
C GLN A 56 -14.22 4.78 -9.17
N ASP A 57 -14.46 6.07 -9.39
CA ASP A 57 -13.49 7.02 -9.94
C ASP A 57 -12.94 8.00 -8.90
N TRP A 58 -13.06 7.63 -7.62
CA TRP A 58 -12.64 8.44 -6.47
C TRP A 58 -11.21 8.96 -6.57
N ILE A 59 -10.32 8.18 -7.19
CA ILE A 59 -8.92 8.53 -7.44
C ILE A 59 -8.76 9.78 -8.32
N LEU A 60 -9.69 10.00 -9.25
CA LEU A 60 -9.65 11.13 -10.18
C LEU A 60 -10.23 12.40 -9.57
N ASN A 61 -11.05 12.26 -8.52
CA ASN A 61 -11.88 13.35 -8.00
C ASN A 61 -11.28 14.04 -6.77
N ASN A 62 -10.34 13.39 -6.07
CA ASN A 62 -10.04 13.81 -4.69
C ASN A 62 -8.69 14.51 -4.48
N TYR A 63 -7.75 14.51 -5.43
CA TYR A 63 -6.36 14.82 -5.07
C TYR A 63 -5.51 15.48 -6.17
N ASN A 64 -5.99 16.59 -6.74
CA ASN A 64 -5.12 17.50 -7.50
C ASN A 64 -4.70 18.67 -6.59
N ASN A 65 -3.42 19.05 -6.65
CA ASN A 65 -2.87 20.26 -6.04
C ASN A 65 -3.10 20.38 -4.51
N GLN A 66 -2.90 19.31 -3.75
CA GLN A 66 -3.02 19.38 -2.28
C GLN A 66 -1.80 20.03 -1.65
N LEU A 67 -0.60 19.82 -2.22
CA LEU A 67 0.59 20.54 -1.81
C LEU A 67 0.60 21.95 -2.37
N SER A 68 0.86 22.93 -1.51
CA SER A 68 1.12 24.29 -1.96
C SER A 68 2.38 24.34 -2.82
N TYR A 69 2.47 25.34 -3.70
CA TYR A 69 3.68 25.56 -4.48
C TYR A 69 4.91 25.75 -3.58
N GLN A 70 4.76 26.47 -2.46
CA GLN A 70 5.85 26.72 -1.53
C GLN A 70 6.35 25.44 -0.84
N ASP A 71 5.44 24.58 -0.39
CA ASP A 71 5.80 23.29 0.22
C ASP A 71 6.55 22.43 -0.79
N HIS A 72 6.08 22.40 -2.04
CA HIS A 72 6.77 21.68 -3.10
C HIS A 72 8.19 22.19 -3.33
N GLN A 73 8.40 23.51 -3.42
CA GLN A 73 9.73 24.08 -3.58
C GLN A 73 10.64 23.79 -2.39
N ASN A 74 10.12 23.92 -1.16
CA ASN A 74 10.89 23.64 0.05
C ASN A 74 11.35 22.17 0.11
N MET A 75 10.44 21.23 -0.17
CA MET A 75 10.79 19.80 -0.20
C MET A 75 11.78 19.49 -1.33
N LYS A 76 11.65 20.15 -2.48
CA LYS A 76 12.56 19.98 -3.60
C LYS A 76 13.97 20.46 -3.26
N ASP A 77 14.10 21.65 -2.67
CA ASP A 77 15.38 22.20 -2.22
C ASP A 77 16.07 21.29 -1.20
N ILE A 78 15.32 20.79 -0.21
CA ILE A 78 15.86 19.83 0.77
C ILE A 78 16.34 18.55 0.06
N SER A 79 15.54 18.02 -0.85
CA SER A 79 15.89 16.81 -1.61
C SER A 79 17.12 17.00 -2.48
N ASP A 80 17.27 18.17 -3.13
CA ASP A 80 18.39 18.46 -4.01
C ASP A 80 19.68 18.63 -3.17
N LYS A 81 19.63 19.33 -2.05
CA LYS A 81 20.74 19.43 -1.08
C LYS A 81 21.17 18.07 -0.54
N TYR A 82 20.21 17.20 -0.20
CA TYR A 82 20.50 15.84 0.23
C TYR A 82 21.23 15.04 -0.88
N ASN A 83 20.77 15.15 -2.12
CA ASN A 83 21.39 14.48 -3.26
C ASN A 83 22.81 15.02 -3.54
N GLU A 84 23.04 16.33 -3.40
CA GLU A 84 24.37 16.94 -3.52
C GLU A 84 25.30 16.46 -2.40
N TYR A 85 24.82 16.43 -1.16
CA TYR A 85 25.56 15.86 -0.03
C TYR A 85 25.97 14.42 -0.32
N LEU A 86 25.02 13.55 -0.71
CA LEU A 86 25.35 12.17 -1.05
C LEU A 86 26.37 12.08 -2.18
N LYS A 87 26.27 12.92 -3.22
CA LYS A 87 27.24 12.96 -4.34
C LYS A 87 28.65 13.32 -3.88
N SER A 88 28.78 14.20 -2.88
CA SER A 88 30.07 14.63 -2.32
C SER A 88 30.81 13.54 -1.53
N LEU A 89 30.09 12.51 -1.05
CA LEU A 89 30.65 11.42 -0.27
C LEU A 89 31.41 10.41 -1.13
N ASP A 90 32.52 9.90 -0.60
CA ASP A 90 33.17 8.69 -1.13
C ASP A 90 32.25 7.46 -0.98
N LYS A 91 32.64 6.35 -1.61
CA LYS A 91 31.81 5.14 -1.66
C LYS A 91 31.48 4.60 -0.26
N ILE A 92 32.47 4.56 0.64
CA ILE A 92 32.32 3.95 1.98
C ILE A 92 31.41 4.85 2.83
N SER A 93 31.65 6.17 2.82
CA SER A 93 30.80 7.12 3.55
C SER A 93 29.35 7.10 3.07
N ARG A 94 29.13 6.94 1.75
CA ARG A 94 27.78 6.83 1.18
C ARG A 94 27.08 5.53 1.59
N GLU A 95 27.80 4.42 1.67
CA GLU A 95 27.27 3.15 2.17
C GLU A 95 26.86 3.30 3.65
N LYS A 96 27.66 3.97 4.48
CA LYS A 96 27.33 4.22 5.89
C LYS A 96 26.13 5.16 6.09
N GLU A 97 26.00 6.22 5.28
CA GLU A 97 24.79 7.05 5.32
C GLU A 97 23.54 6.28 4.88
N LYS A 98 23.68 5.35 3.93
CA LYS A 98 22.58 4.45 3.55
C LYS A 98 22.19 3.50 4.69
N GLU A 99 23.14 2.86 5.37
CA GLU A 99 22.86 2.00 6.54
C GLU A 99 22.13 2.79 7.64
N ARG A 100 22.57 4.04 7.89
CA ARG A 100 21.93 4.94 8.86
C ARG A 100 20.49 5.27 8.46
N PHE A 101 20.27 5.69 7.21
CA PHE A 101 18.93 5.94 6.68
C PHE A 101 18.03 4.71 6.83
N LEU A 102 18.52 3.54 6.43
CA LEU A 102 17.77 2.28 6.48
C LEU A 102 17.40 1.88 7.90
N SER A 103 18.31 2.09 8.86
CA SER A 103 18.04 1.77 10.26
C SER A 103 16.92 2.63 10.83
N ILE A 104 16.86 3.92 10.45
CA ILE A 104 15.79 4.83 10.84
C ILE A 104 14.48 4.42 10.16
N PHE A 105 14.48 4.24 8.84
CA PHE A 105 13.30 3.86 8.08
C PHE A 105 12.70 2.54 8.57
N ILE A 106 13.53 1.53 8.77
CA ILE A 106 13.08 0.19 9.18
C ILE A 106 12.52 0.23 10.60
N SER A 107 13.24 0.86 11.54
CA SER A 107 12.77 0.99 12.93
C SER A 107 11.45 1.75 12.99
N ASN A 108 11.34 2.94 12.38
CA ASN A 108 10.13 3.75 12.37
C ASN A 108 8.95 3.03 11.71
N SER A 109 9.19 2.47 10.52
CA SER A 109 8.15 1.77 9.75
C SER A 109 7.61 0.55 10.49
N ASN A 110 8.46 -0.20 11.20
CA ASN A 110 8.01 -1.34 12.00
C ASN A 110 7.40 -0.91 13.34
N ALA A 111 7.85 0.20 13.93
CA ALA A 111 7.29 0.73 15.17
C ALA A 111 5.83 1.20 15.01
N ILE A 112 5.48 1.77 13.85
CA ILE A 112 4.08 2.10 13.50
C ILE A 112 3.19 0.84 13.54
N GLU A 113 3.75 -0.32 13.23
CA GLU A 113 3.05 -1.62 13.24
C GLU A 113 3.25 -2.39 14.57
N GLY A 114 3.81 -1.74 15.59
CA GLY A 114 3.93 -2.30 16.95
C GLY A 114 5.27 -2.94 17.32
N SER A 115 6.32 -2.84 16.49
CA SER A 115 7.66 -3.27 16.92
C SER A 115 8.28 -2.30 17.92
N THR A 116 9.07 -2.85 18.84
CA THR A 116 9.77 -2.14 19.91
C THR A 116 11.28 -1.98 19.66
N LEU A 117 11.80 -2.50 18.54
CA LEU A 117 13.21 -2.36 18.16
C LEU A 117 13.59 -0.89 17.96
N THR A 118 14.56 -0.42 18.75
CA THR A 118 15.11 0.93 18.59
C THR A 118 15.91 1.05 17.30
N VAL A 119 16.15 2.29 16.86
CA VAL A 119 17.02 2.57 15.70
C VAL A 119 18.42 1.98 15.91
N LYS A 120 18.96 2.06 17.14
CA LYS A 120 20.29 1.54 17.48
C LYS A 120 20.33 0.01 17.42
N GLU A 121 19.32 -0.66 17.97
CA GLU A 121 19.21 -2.12 17.90
C GLU A 121 19.01 -2.59 16.46
N THR A 122 18.18 -1.89 15.69
CA THR A 122 17.96 -2.17 14.25
C THR A 122 19.27 -2.04 13.47
N PHE A 123 20.03 -0.96 13.67
CA PHE A 123 21.33 -0.77 13.03
C PHE A 123 22.30 -1.90 13.38
N ASN A 124 22.43 -2.21 14.67
CA ASN A 124 23.34 -3.25 15.15
C ASN A 124 22.96 -4.63 14.63
N TYR A 125 21.66 -4.94 14.60
CA TYR A 125 21.14 -6.21 14.11
C TYR A 125 21.38 -6.41 12.62
N LEU A 126 21.10 -5.38 11.81
CA LEU A 126 21.14 -5.49 10.35
C LEU A 126 22.52 -5.29 9.74
N PHE A 127 23.40 -4.51 10.38
CA PHE A 127 24.66 -4.07 9.77
C PHE A 127 25.92 -4.39 10.58
N ASN A 128 25.80 -4.81 11.84
CA ASN A 128 26.94 -5.20 12.69
C ASN A 128 26.86 -6.65 13.21
N ASP A 129 25.88 -7.44 12.78
CA ASP A 129 25.65 -8.83 13.23
C ASP A 129 25.49 -8.98 14.76
N ILE A 130 24.97 -7.94 15.42
CA ILE A 130 24.71 -7.94 16.87
C ILE A 130 23.23 -8.11 17.13
N ALA A 131 22.84 -9.30 17.60
CA ALA A 131 21.46 -9.59 17.96
C ALA A 131 21.01 -8.79 19.20
N PRO A 132 19.84 -8.12 19.16
CA PRO A 132 19.32 -7.39 20.30
C PRO A 132 18.72 -8.37 21.32
N LYS A 133 18.75 -7.98 22.60
CA LYS A 133 18.22 -8.79 23.71
C LYS A 133 16.74 -8.48 23.91
N ASP A 134 15.98 -9.45 24.42
CA ASP A 134 14.60 -9.27 24.87
C ASP A 134 13.56 -8.89 23.78
N HIS A 135 13.87 -9.15 22.51
CA HIS A 135 12.94 -8.96 21.38
C HIS A 135 12.40 -10.29 20.84
N SER A 136 11.19 -10.25 20.30
CA SER A 136 10.58 -11.43 19.69
C SER A 136 11.25 -11.78 18.35
N LYS A 137 11.21 -13.06 17.96
CA LYS A 137 11.65 -13.47 16.60
C LYS A 137 10.85 -12.76 15.50
N LYS A 138 9.57 -12.46 15.76
CA LYS A 138 8.70 -11.74 14.81
C LYS A 138 9.27 -10.35 14.49
N GLU A 139 9.73 -9.61 15.49
CA GLU A 139 10.31 -8.28 15.30
C GLU A 139 11.64 -8.33 14.53
N LEU A 140 12.49 -9.31 14.81
CA LEU A 140 13.73 -9.54 14.05
C LEU A 140 13.44 -9.88 12.58
N PHE A 141 12.43 -10.72 12.33
CA PHE A 141 11.96 -10.99 10.97
C PHE A 141 11.40 -9.72 10.32
N MET A 142 10.60 -8.91 11.01
CA MET A 142 10.10 -7.64 10.46
C MET A 142 11.23 -6.70 10.04
N ALA A 143 12.30 -6.59 10.83
CA ALA A 143 13.46 -5.77 10.49
C ALA A 143 14.21 -6.28 9.25
N SER A 144 14.60 -7.56 9.25
CA SER A 144 15.32 -8.18 8.13
C SER A 144 14.49 -8.24 6.84
N ASN A 145 13.19 -8.51 6.94
CA ASN A 145 12.26 -8.52 5.82
C ASN A 145 12.11 -7.15 5.16
N LEU A 146 12.02 -6.08 5.96
CA LEU A 146 11.86 -4.74 5.40
C LEU A 146 13.15 -4.26 4.71
N LEU A 147 14.32 -4.67 5.21
CA LEU A 147 15.59 -4.50 4.49
C LEU A 147 15.59 -5.26 3.15
N ASN A 148 15.14 -6.51 3.14
CA ASN A 148 15.04 -7.31 1.90
C ASN A 148 14.06 -6.69 0.89
N ALA A 149 12.93 -6.18 1.36
CA ALA A 149 11.96 -5.47 0.55
C ALA A 149 12.51 -4.15 -0.01
N TRP A 150 13.30 -3.40 0.78
CA TRP A 150 14.01 -2.23 0.30
C TRP A 150 15.02 -2.56 -0.81
N ASN A 151 15.82 -3.61 -0.63
CA ASN A 151 16.77 -4.06 -1.64
C ASN A 151 16.07 -4.48 -2.94
N TYR A 152 14.90 -5.11 -2.84
CA TYR A 152 14.06 -5.40 -4.01
C TYR A 152 13.58 -4.11 -4.69
N LEU A 153 13.10 -3.14 -3.92
CA LEU A 153 12.66 -1.84 -4.42
C LEU A 153 13.78 -1.14 -5.19
N GLU A 154 14.96 -0.95 -4.60
CA GLU A 154 16.07 -0.24 -5.23
C GLU A 154 16.51 -0.88 -6.55
N LYS A 155 16.50 -2.22 -6.60
CA LYS A 155 16.83 -2.97 -7.82
C LYS A 155 15.82 -2.72 -8.94
N ASN A 156 14.55 -2.50 -8.61
CA ASN A 156 13.44 -2.47 -9.55
C ASN A 156 12.84 -1.08 -9.80
N CYS A 157 13.20 -0.06 -9.03
CA CYS A 157 12.64 1.30 -9.11
C CYS A 157 13.08 2.10 -10.35
N LYS A 158 13.61 1.46 -11.39
CA LYS A 158 13.84 2.07 -12.72
C LYS A 158 12.58 2.09 -13.60
N LYS A 159 11.51 1.41 -13.15
CA LYS A 159 10.21 1.31 -13.83
C LYS A 159 9.08 1.56 -12.86
N PHE A 160 7.90 1.89 -13.39
CA PHE A 160 6.68 2.00 -12.59
C PHE A 160 6.34 0.67 -11.91
N PRO A 161 5.88 0.69 -10.65
CA PRO A 161 5.48 -0.51 -9.95
C PRO A 161 4.24 -1.15 -10.60
N THR A 162 4.14 -2.46 -10.48
CA THR A 162 3.03 -3.29 -10.97
C THR A 162 2.40 -4.10 -9.85
N ASP A 163 1.28 -4.77 -10.13
CA ASP A 163 0.68 -5.74 -9.20
C ASP A 163 1.71 -6.78 -8.73
N LYS A 164 2.59 -7.25 -9.64
CA LYS A 164 3.62 -8.25 -9.31
C LYS A 164 4.67 -7.70 -8.36
N ASP A 165 5.11 -6.46 -8.56
CA ASP A 165 6.09 -5.83 -7.67
C ASP A 165 5.49 -5.64 -6.28
N LEU A 166 4.21 -5.22 -6.17
CA LEU A 166 3.54 -5.12 -4.86
C LEU A 166 3.31 -6.47 -4.19
N PHE A 167 2.99 -7.51 -4.95
CA PHE A 167 2.87 -8.86 -4.40
C PHE A 167 4.19 -9.37 -3.85
N GLU A 168 5.29 -9.10 -4.55
CA GLU A 168 6.62 -9.48 -4.07
C GLU A 168 7.05 -8.66 -2.85
N LEU A 169 6.84 -7.35 -2.86
CA LEU A 169 7.08 -6.52 -1.67
C LEU A 169 6.27 -7.00 -0.47
N HIS A 170 4.98 -7.27 -0.64
CA HIS A 170 4.15 -7.81 0.43
C HIS A 170 4.65 -9.17 0.91
N ARG A 171 5.04 -10.07 0.00
CA ARG A 171 5.59 -11.38 0.36
C ARG A 171 6.88 -11.23 1.19
N LEU A 172 7.79 -10.35 0.77
CA LEU A 172 9.05 -10.08 1.46
C LEU A 172 8.81 -9.50 2.85
N VAL A 173 7.96 -8.48 2.98
CA VAL A 173 7.65 -7.80 4.24
C VAL A 173 7.05 -8.75 5.30
N ASN A 174 6.24 -9.72 4.87
CA ASN A 174 5.47 -10.57 5.76
C ASN A 174 6.00 -12.02 5.89
N LEU A 175 7.15 -12.34 5.28
CA LEU A 175 7.74 -13.68 5.35
C LEU A 175 8.06 -14.06 6.81
N ASN A 176 7.61 -15.22 7.29
CA ASN A 176 7.77 -15.65 8.71
C ASN A 176 7.13 -14.71 9.76
N VAL A 177 6.30 -13.76 9.33
CA VAL A 177 5.56 -12.82 10.18
C VAL A 177 4.07 -13.13 10.11
N GLU A 178 3.57 -13.45 8.91
CA GLU A 178 2.18 -13.81 8.62
C GLU A 178 2.08 -15.19 7.93
N ASP A 179 0.86 -15.71 7.81
CA ASP A 179 0.60 -17.00 7.18
C ASP A 179 0.91 -16.97 5.67
N GLU A 180 1.67 -17.97 5.20
CA GLU A 180 2.07 -18.16 3.81
C GLU A 180 0.90 -18.12 2.81
N VAL A 181 -0.29 -18.55 3.22
CA VAL A 181 -1.47 -18.54 2.34
C VAL A 181 -1.88 -17.13 1.93
N THR A 182 -1.53 -16.10 2.71
CA THR A 182 -1.86 -14.68 2.48
C THR A 182 -0.77 -13.94 1.70
N LEU A 183 0.46 -14.44 1.69
CA LEU A 183 1.60 -13.73 1.14
C LEU A 183 1.47 -13.47 -0.37
N GLY A 184 1.61 -12.20 -0.75
CA GLY A 184 1.59 -11.74 -2.14
C GLY A 184 0.22 -11.85 -2.79
N LYS A 185 -0.87 -11.82 -2.00
CA LYS A 185 -2.23 -11.97 -2.50
C LYS A 185 -3.14 -10.90 -1.92
N TYR A 186 -4.01 -10.35 -2.77
CA TYR A 186 -5.06 -9.47 -2.30
C TYR A 186 -5.97 -10.18 -1.29
N LYS A 187 -6.49 -9.39 -0.34
CA LYS A 187 -7.45 -9.84 0.67
C LYS A 187 -8.66 -10.48 -0.01
N LYS A 188 -9.16 -11.57 0.59
CA LYS A 188 -10.37 -12.28 0.17
C LYS A 188 -11.54 -12.08 1.13
N VAL A 189 -11.28 -11.42 2.24
CA VAL A 189 -12.24 -11.02 3.26
C VAL A 189 -12.09 -9.53 3.49
N GLN A 190 -13.12 -8.93 4.08
CA GLN A 190 -13.10 -7.51 4.39
C GLN A 190 -12.18 -7.23 5.58
N ASN A 191 -11.38 -6.16 5.49
CA ASN A 191 -10.60 -5.63 6.60
C ASN A 191 -10.89 -4.13 6.79
N TYR A 192 -10.44 -3.61 7.92
CA TYR A 192 -10.72 -2.25 8.40
C TYR A 192 -9.45 -1.68 9.03
N ILE A 193 -9.34 -0.35 9.06
CA ILE A 193 -8.26 0.34 9.77
C ILE A 193 -8.90 1.03 10.97
N GLY A 194 -8.86 0.37 12.13
CA GLY A 194 -9.74 0.76 13.25
C GLY A 194 -11.20 0.74 12.78
N ASP A 195 -11.90 1.87 12.96
CA ASP A 195 -13.30 2.03 12.52
C ASP A 195 -13.44 2.54 11.07
N VAL A 196 -12.33 2.67 10.33
CA VAL A 196 -12.33 3.20 8.96
C VAL A 196 -12.60 2.09 7.94
N HIS A 197 -13.63 2.30 7.13
CA HIS A 197 -13.96 1.44 5.98
C HIS A 197 -12.87 1.49 4.90
N THR A 198 -12.28 0.33 4.60
CA THR A 198 -11.38 0.16 3.45
C THR A 198 -12.15 -0.27 2.21
N SER A 199 -11.48 -0.28 1.05
CA SER A 199 -12.10 -0.82 -0.17
C SER A 199 -12.53 -2.27 0.01
N SER A 200 -13.70 -2.61 -0.54
CA SER A 200 -14.21 -3.97 -0.51
C SER A 200 -13.28 -4.91 -1.26
N TYR A 201 -13.03 -6.10 -0.69
CA TYR A 201 -12.20 -7.14 -1.30
C TYR A 201 -12.62 -7.47 -2.75
N LEU A 202 -13.90 -7.28 -3.10
CA LEU A 202 -14.45 -7.50 -4.45
C LEU A 202 -13.99 -6.46 -5.49
N PHE A 203 -13.51 -5.29 -5.03
CA PHE A 203 -13.14 -4.13 -5.86
C PHE A 203 -11.64 -3.80 -5.80
N VAL A 204 -10.87 -4.42 -4.90
CA VAL A 204 -9.43 -4.16 -4.73
C VAL A 204 -8.67 -4.21 -6.06
N LYS A 205 -8.82 -5.30 -6.83
CA LYS A 205 -8.11 -5.48 -8.10
C LYS A 205 -8.41 -4.35 -9.11
N GLU A 206 -9.65 -3.91 -9.18
CA GLU A 206 -10.05 -2.82 -10.09
C GLU A 206 -9.51 -1.47 -9.62
N LYS A 207 -9.58 -1.20 -8.31
CA LYS A 207 -9.06 0.03 -7.72
C LYS A 207 -7.54 0.12 -7.82
N MET A 208 -6.80 -0.97 -7.60
CA MET A 208 -5.35 -1.02 -7.78
C MET A 208 -4.94 -0.76 -9.23
N LYS A 209 -5.66 -1.33 -10.20
CA LYS A 209 -5.44 -1.01 -11.63
C LYS A 209 -5.65 0.47 -11.92
N LYS A 210 -6.69 1.09 -11.36
CA LYS A 210 -6.93 2.53 -11.50
C LYS A 210 -5.82 3.35 -10.84
N LEU A 211 -5.32 2.94 -9.68
CA LEU A 211 -4.18 3.58 -9.02
C LEU A 211 -2.93 3.55 -9.90
N PHE A 212 -2.53 2.38 -10.41
CA PHE A 212 -1.37 2.31 -11.29
C PHE A 212 -1.54 3.11 -12.59
N PHE A 213 -2.75 3.14 -13.15
CA PHE A 213 -3.05 3.98 -14.31
C PHE A 213 -2.89 5.47 -13.98
N TRP A 214 -3.45 5.91 -12.85
CA TRP A 214 -3.33 7.28 -12.38
C TRP A 214 -1.86 7.66 -12.14
N ILE A 215 -1.08 6.82 -11.45
CA ILE A 215 0.36 7.05 -11.22
C ILE A 215 1.08 7.33 -12.54
N LYS A 216 0.89 6.46 -13.54
CA LYS A 216 1.55 6.60 -14.85
C LYS A 216 1.14 7.89 -15.58
N LYS A 217 -0.15 8.23 -15.54
CA LYS A 217 -0.69 9.43 -16.19
C LYS A 217 -0.18 10.71 -15.51
N SER A 218 -0.21 10.74 -14.18
CA SER A 218 0.12 11.91 -13.36
C SER A 218 1.62 12.13 -13.21
N TYR A 219 2.45 11.10 -13.44
CA TYR A 219 3.91 11.15 -13.21
C TYR A 219 4.63 12.34 -13.87
N LYS A 220 4.19 12.77 -15.05
CA LYS A 220 4.77 13.91 -15.78
C LYS A 220 3.97 15.21 -15.66
N GLN A 221 2.76 15.15 -15.11
CA GLN A 221 1.79 16.25 -15.13
C GLN A 221 1.63 16.93 -13.77
N VAL A 222 1.98 16.20 -12.69
CA VAL A 222 1.77 16.61 -11.31
C VAL A 222 3.13 16.73 -10.62
N ASN A 223 3.21 17.60 -9.61
CA ASN A 223 4.38 17.81 -8.77
C ASN A 223 4.99 16.49 -8.28
N ASP A 224 6.33 16.47 -8.21
CA ASP A 224 7.10 15.24 -8.03
C ASP A 224 6.75 14.47 -6.74
N PHE A 225 6.55 15.18 -5.63
CA PHE A 225 6.18 14.60 -4.33
C PHE A 225 4.70 14.22 -4.22
N GLU A 226 3.83 14.99 -4.85
CA GLU A 226 2.38 14.80 -4.79
C GLU A 226 1.98 13.42 -5.31
N VAL A 227 2.57 13.00 -6.44
CA VAL A 227 2.29 11.66 -6.99
C VAL A 227 2.63 10.58 -5.97
N ALA A 228 3.74 10.71 -5.24
CA ALA A 228 4.18 9.73 -4.25
C ALA A 228 3.26 9.71 -3.01
N PHE A 229 2.96 10.89 -2.44
CA PHE A 229 2.09 11.02 -1.27
C PHE A 229 0.66 10.58 -1.53
N GLN A 230 0.10 11.01 -2.65
CA GLN A 230 -1.24 10.59 -3.02
C GLN A 230 -1.28 9.10 -3.30
N SER A 231 -0.28 8.54 -3.99
CA SER A 231 -0.24 7.09 -4.20
C SER A 231 -0.24 6.30 -2.90
N HIS A 232 0.51 6.76 -1.90
CA HIS A 232 0.52 6.15 -0.56
C HIS A 232 -0.85 6.24 0.11
N ALA A 233 -1.44 7.44 0.18
CA ALA A 233 -2.77 7.63 0.77
C ALA A 233 -3.84 6.80 0.05
N GLN A 234 -3.78 6.73 -1.29
CA GLN A 234 -4.72 5.93 -2.07
C GLN A 234 -4.55 4.44 -1.81
N PHE A 235 -3.30 3.97 -1.71
CA PHE A 235 -2.99 2.58 -1.41
C PHE A 235 -3.54 2.19 -0.03
N GLU A 236 -3.37 3.03 0.98
CA GLU A 236 -3.88 2.76 2.34
C GLU A 236 -5.42 2.72 2.38
N ILE A 237 -6.11 3.58 1.64
CA ILE A 237 -7.59 3.54 1.53
C ILE A 237 -8.07 2.27 0.79
N ILE A 238 -7.31 1.80 -0.20
CA ILE A 238 -7.60 0.52 -0.85
C ILE A 238 -7.37 -0.65 0.13
N HIS A 239 -6.31 -0.56 0.92
CA HIS A 239 -5.86 -1.54 1.89
C HIS A 239 -5.89 -2.97 1.30
N PRO A 240 -5.12 -3.23 0.24
CA PRO A 240 -5.34 -4.35 -0.66
C PRO A 240 -5.01 -5.72 -0.07
N PHE A 241 -4.15 -5.79 0.95
CA PHE A 241 -3.68 -7.03 1.57
C PHE A 241 -4.35 -7.31 2.91
N VAL A 242 -4.21 -8.53 3.43
CA VAL A 242 -4.76 -8.90 4.75
C VAL A 242 -4.08 -8.11 5.86
N ASP A 243 -2.74 -8.05 5.83
CA ASP A 243 -1.91 -7.28 6.76
C ASP A 243 -0.61 -6.78 6.06
N GLY A 244 0.16 -5.92 6.70
CA GLY A 244 1.41 -5.36 6.18
C GLY A 244 1.21 -4.28 5.11
N ASN A 245 -0.01 -3.76 4.98
CA ASN A 245 -0.33 -2.67 4.06
C ASN A 245 0.54 -1.45 4.35
N GLY A 246 0.60 -0.95 5.59
CA GLY A 246 1.38 0.24 5.93
C GLY A 246 2.84 0.16 5.49
N ARG A 247 3.51 -0.98 5.74
CA ARG A 247 4.91 -1.22 5.33
C ARG A 247 5.05 -1.22 3.80
N VAL A 248 4.13 -1.87 3.07
CA VAL A 248 4.13 -1.87 1.60
C VAL A 248 3.78 -0.48 1.03
N GLY A 249 2.90 0.27 1.68
CA GLY A 249 2.52 1.64 1.31
C GLY A 249 3.70 2.59 1.41
N ARG A 250 4.47 2.52 2.51
CA ARG A 250 5.72 3.30 2.70
C ARG A 250 6.84 2.89 1.73
N LEU A 251 6.90 1.62 1.35
CA LEU A 251 7.78 1.17 0.26
C LEU A 251 7.33 1.74 -1.10
N LEU A 252 6.03 1.69 -1.42
CA LEU A 252 5.49 2.28 -2.65
C LEU A 252 5.75 3.79 -2.74
N LEU A 253 5.60 4.50 -1.61
CA LEU A 253 5.96 5.91 -1.49
C LEU A 253 7.42 6.15 -1.90
N ASN A 254 8.35 5.45 -1.26
CA ASN A 254 9.78 5.58 -1.53
C ASN A 254 10.16 5.14 -2.94
N TRP A 255 9.50 4.12 -3.49
CA TRP A 255 9.70 3.68 -4.87
C TRP A 255 9.46 4.85 -5.84
N LEU A 256 8.37 5.59 -5.66
CA LEU A 256 8.00 6.70 -6.53
C LEU A 256 8.91 7.93 -6.34
N LEU A 257 9.37 8.20 -5.12
CA LEU A 257 10.34 9.26 -4.85
C LEU A 257 11.70 8.97 -5.52
N ILE A 258 12.22 7.76 -5.34
CA ILE A 258 13.51 7.34 -5.91
C ILE A 258 13.45 7.31 -7.44
N MET A 259 12.32 6.87 -8.02
CA MET A 259 12.08 6.96 -9.47
C MET A 259 12.27 8.39 -10.03
N LYS A 260 11.93 9.41 -9.24
CA LYS A 260 12.08 10.82 -9.57
C LYS A 260 13.43 11.42 -9.14
N SER A 261 14.36 10.59 -8.67
CA SER A 261 15.63 11.02 -8.08
C SER A 261 15.44 11.98 -6.89
N LEU A 262 14.34 11.82 -6.16
CA LEU A 262 14.10 12.54 -4.92
C LEU A 262 14.64 11.77 -3.72
N MET A 263 14.91 12.52 -2.65
CA MET A 263 15.30 11.96 -1.36
C MET A 263 14.21 11.01 -0.85
N PRO A 264 14.57 9.77 -0.44
CA PRO A 264 13.64 8.87 0.22
C PRO A 264 13.32 9.35 1.65
N LEU A 265 12.17 8.91 2.18
CA LEU A 265 11.67 9.27 3.50
C LEU A 265 11.75 8.07 4.46
N ALA A 266 12.25 8.35 5.66
CA ALA A 266 12.44 7.40 6.76
C ALA A 266 11.38 7.56 7.85
#